data_AF-A0A5M8NX64-F1
#
_entry.id   AF-A0A5M8NX64-F1
#
_cell.length_a   1.000
_cell.length_b   1.000
_cell.length_c   1.000
_cell.angle_alpha   90.00
_cell.angle_beta   90.00
_cell.angle_gamma   90.00
#
_symmetry.space_group_name_H-M   'P 1'
#
loop_
_entity.id
_entity.type
_entity.pdbx_description
1 polymer ?
#
loop_
_entity_poly.entity_id
_entity_poly.type
_entity_poly.pdbx_seq_one_letter_code
_entity_poly.pdbx_strand_id
1 'polypeptide(L)'
;MENEKQTSPLSEEVTVNKVLIGILLKLRECEQEFYEQMEIIDKQNSNERDAEKEGKFYAGISDCMASVGYYIGDCVKPFKKKQF
;
A
#
# COMPACT_ATOMS: atom_id res chain seq x y z
N MET A 1 -5.81 8.17 42.19
CA MET A 1 -6.17 7.15 41.18
C MET A 1 -6.03 7.82 39.82
N GLU A 2 -4.85 7.71 39.22
CA GLU A 2 -4.64 8.06 37.81
C GLU A 2 -4.41 6.72 37.11
N ASN A 3 -5.40 6.30 36.32
CA ASN A 3 -5.28 5.14 35.46
C ASN A 3 -4.44 5.56 34.26
N GLU A 4 -3.13 5.37 34.35
CA GLU A 4 -2.26 5.41 33.18
C GLU A 4 -2.70 4.25 32.26
N LYS A 5 -3.37 4.62 31.17
CA LYS A 5 -3.74 3.69 30.10
C LYS A 5 -2.45 3.09 29.55
N GLN A 6 -2.14 1.89 30.02
CA GLN A 6 -1.07 1.07 29.48
C GLN A 6 -1.52 0.56 28.11
N THR A 7 -1.39 1.40 27.09
CA THR A 7 -1.54 1.01 25.69
C THR A 7 -0.34 0.11 25.37
N SER A 8 -0.57 -1.19 25.28
CA SER A 8 0.52 -2.13 25.04
C SER A 8 1.03 -1.98 23.60
N PRO A 9 2.35 -2.11 23.36
CA PRO A 9 2.95 -1.99 22.02
C PRO A 9 2.37 -2.99 21.02
N LEU A 10 1.78 -4.10 21.51
CA LEU A 10 1.08 -5.09 20.70
C LEU A 10 -0.19 -4.52 20.04
N SER A 11 -0.89 -3.59 20.70
CA SER A 11 -2.12 -2.99 20.19
C SER A 11 -1.87 -1.95 19.08
N GLU A 12 -0.73 -1.26 19.14
CA GLU A 12 -0.30 -0.32 18.12
C GLU A 12 0.17 -1.04 16.86
N GLU A 13 0.94 -2.13 17.00
CA GLU A 13 1.41 -2.96 15.89
C GLU A 13 0.24 -3.60 15.10
N VAL A 14 -0.78 -4.10 15.80
CA VAL A 14 -2.03 -4.61 15.18
C VAL A 14 -2.78 -3.50 14.44
N THR A 15 -2.72 -2.28 14.94
CA THR A 15 -3.41 -1.12 14.33
C THR A 15 -2.66 -0.64 13.08
N VAL A 16 -1.32 -0.55 13.15
CA VAL A 16 -0.46 -0.20 12.00
C VAL A 16 -0.61 -1.23 10.89
N ASN A 17 -0.57 -2.53 11.19
CA ASN A 17 -0.76 -3.58 10.18
C ASN A 17 -2.12 -3.48 9.47
N LYS A 18 -3.21 -3.20 10.21
CA LYS A 18 -4.54 -3.00 9.60
C LYS A 18 -4.56 -1.80 8.66
N VAL A 19 -3.92 -0.69 9.05
CA VAL A 19 -3.81 0.50 8.20
C VAL A 19 -3.01 0.21 6.94
N LEU A 20 -1.85 -0.44 7.07
CA LEU A 20 -1.00 -0.80 5.92
C LEU A 20 -1.70 -1.77 4.96
N ILE A 21 -2.42 -2.77 5.47
CA ILE A 21 -3.24 -3.66 4.64
C ILE A 21 -4.33 -2.87 3.91
N GLY A 22 -5.01 -1.94 4.61
CA GLY A 22 -6.01 -1.06 3.99
C GLY A 22 -5.42 -0.20 2.87
N ILE A 23 -4.23 0.35 3.06
CA ILE A 23 -3.51 1.11 2.03
C ILE A 23 -3.18 0.20 0.83
N LEU A 24 -2.67 -1.01 1.07
CA LEU A 24 -2.33 -1.94 0.00
C LEU A 24 -3.55 -2.32 -0.85
N LEU A 25 -4.71 -2.53 -0.22
CA LEU A 25 -5.96 -2.79 -0.92
C LEU A 25 -6.36 -1.59 -1.80
N LYS A 26 -6.29 -0.37 -1.26
CA LYS A 26 -6.61 0.85 -2.01
C LYS A 26 -5.67 1.11 -3.18
N LEU A 27 -4.38 0.78 -3.04
CA LEU A 27 -3.43 0.85 -4.15
C LEU A 27 -3.79 -0.13 -5.27
N ARG A 28 -4.20 -1.36 -4.95
CA ARG A 28 -4.66 -2.32 -5.96
C ARG A 28 -5.95 -1.87 -6.66
N GLU A 29 -6.91 -1.35 -5.91
CA GLU A 29 -8.15 -0.78 -6.48
C GLU A 29 -7.81 0.36 -7.45
N CYS A 30 -6.89 1.26 -7.05
CA CYS A 30 -6.44 2.37 -7.90
C CYS A 30 -5.74 1.90 -9.18
N GLU A 31 -4.89 0.87 -9.11
CA GLU A 31 -4.25 0.27 -10.30
C GLU A 31 -5.30 -0.28 -11.27
N GLN A 32 -6.29 -1.00 -10.74
CA GLN A 32 -7.36 -1.59 -11.54
C GLN A 32 -8.24 -0.51 -12.18
N GLU A 33 -8.71 0.48 -11.42
CA GLU A 33 -9.54 1.58 -11.93
C GLU A 33 -8.81 2.36 -13.03
N PHE A 34 -7.50 2.60 -12.88
CA PHE A 34 -6.71 3.25 -13.91
C PHE A 34 -6.61 2.40 -15.18
N TYR A 35 -6.36 1.09 -15.05
CA TYR A 35 -6.35 0.18 -16.19
C TYR A 35 -7.70 0.20 -16.94
N GLU A 36 -8.82 0.14 -16.22
CA GLU A 36 -10.17 0.19 -16.80
C GLU A 36 -10.42 1.52 -17.54
N GLN A 37 -9.96 2.65 -16.98
CA GLN A 37 -10.04 3.96 -17.65
C GLN A 37 -9.19 4.00 -18.93
N MET A 38 -7.98 3.43 -18.90
CA MET A 38 -7.13 3.37 -20.09
C MET A 38 -7.74 2.50 -21.19
N GLU A 39 -8.41 1.40 -20.84
CA GLU A 39 -9.13 0.56 -21.81
C GLU A 39 -10.30 1.32 -22.46
N ILE A 40 -11.02 2.14 -21.70
CA ILE A 40 -12.09 3.00 -22.23
C ILE A 40 -11.52 4.05 -23.20
N ILE A 41 -10.42 4.72 -22.82
CA ILE A 41 -9.75 5.72 -23.66
C ILE A 41 -9.25 5.08 -24.96
N ASP A 42 -8.63 3.90 -24.89
CA ASP A 42 -8.11 3.18 -26.06
C ASP A 42 -9.24 2.85 -27.06
N LYS A 43 -10.43 2.49 -26.55
CA LYS A 43 -11.64 2.23 -27.37
C LYS A 43 -12.28 3.48 -27.95
N GLN A 44 -12.24 4.61 -27.23
CA GLN A 44 -12.95 5.85 -27.62
C GLN A 44 -12.08 6.81 -28.44
N ASN A 45 -10.83 7.02 -28.02
CA ASN A 45 -9.88 7.92 -28.67
C ASN A 45 -8.44 7.55 -28.31
N SER A 46 -7.85 6.61 -29.07
CA SER A 46 -6.49 6.12 -28.83
C SER A 46 -5.40 7.19 -28.90
N ASN A 47 -5.67 8.36 -29.49
CA ASN A 47 -4.71 9.48 -29.53
C ASN A 47 -4.57 10.21 -28.18
N GLU A 48 -5.51 10.02 -27.26
CA GLU A 48 -5.44 10.57 -25.90
C GLU A 48 -4.57 9.70 -24.97
N ARG A 49 -4.23 8.47 -25.40
CA ARG A 49 -3.35 7.58 -24.66
C ARG A 49 -1.90 8.06 -24.73
N ASP A 50 -1.35 8.40 -23.57
CA ASP A 50 0.04 8.79 -23.41
C ASP A 50 0.82 7.66 -22.71
N ALA A 51 1.53 6.86 -23.49
CA ALA A 51 2.28 5.71 -23.00
C ALA A 51 3.37 6.08 -21.98
N GLU A 52 3.94 7.30 -22.05
CA GLU A 52 4.94 7.74 -21.08
C GLU A 52 4.28 8.03 -19.73
N LYS A 53 3.13 8.71 -19.73
CA LYS A 53 2.37 8.99 -18.49
C LYS A 53 1.80 7.71 -17.88
N GLU A 54 1.29 6.80 -18.70
CA GLU A 54 0.83 5.48 -18.28
C GLU A 54 1.96 4.68 -17.64
N GLY A 55 3.13 4.63 -18.27
CA GLY A 55 4.32 3.97 -17.72
C GLY A 55 4.75 4.57 -16.37
N LYS A 56 4.72 5.90 -16.22
CA LYS A 56 5.03 6.58 -14.95
C LYS A 56 4.02 6.24 -13.86
N PHE A 57 2.74 6.14 -14.19
CA PHE A 57 1.71 5.72 -13.24
C PHE A 57 1.98 4.29 -12.75
N TYR A 58 2.17 3.33 -13.66
CA TYR A 58 2.41 1.94 -13.29
C TYR A 58 3.70 1.74 -12.49
N ALA A 59 4.78 2.46 -12.85
CA ALA A 59 6.00 2.45 -12.05
C ALA A 59 5.77 2.99 -10.63
N GLY A 60 5.13 4.15 -10.51
CA GLY A 60 4.88 4.79 -9.21
C GLY A 60 3.96 3.96 -8.30
N ILE A 61 2.90 3.37 -8.86
CA ILE A 61 1.98 2.53 -8.06
C ILE A 61 2.62 1.21 -7.64
N SER A 62 3.46 0.62 -8.51
CA SER A 62 4.24 -0.57 -8.18
C SER A 62 5.22 -0.31 -7.03
N ASP A 63 5.95 0.81 -7.09
CA ASP A 63 6.88 1.22 -6.01
C ASP A 63 6.14 1.46 -4.68
N CYS A 64 4.95 2.06 -4.72
CA CYS A 64 4.10 2.25 -3.55
C CYS A 64 3.68 0.90 -2.94
N MET A 65 3.17 -0.03 -3.76
CA MET A 65 2.76 -1.35 -3.30
C MET A 65 3.92 -2.16 -2.73
N ALA A 66 5.10 -2.11 -3.36
CA ALA A 66 6.30 -2.76 -2.87
C ALA A 66 6.73 -2.19 -1.50
N SER A 67 6.70 -0.86 -1.35
CA SER A 67 7.04 -0.19 -0.09
C SER A 67 6.06 -0.56 1.04
N VAL A 68 4.76 -0.54 0.76
CA VAL A 68 3.74 -0.93 1.75
C VAL A 68 3.88 -2.41 2.11
N GLY A 69 4.11 -3.29 1.12
CA GLY A 69 4.36 -4.71 1.34
C GLY A 69 5.60 -4.97 2.20
N TYR A 70 6.67 -4.19 2.01
CA TYR A 70 7.86 -4.24 2.86
C TYR A 70 7.51 -3.91 4.32
N TYR A 71 6.78 -2.82 4.58
CA TYR A 71 6.41 -2.43 5.94
C TYR A 71 5.47 -3.44 6.61
N ILE A 72 4.51 -4.00 5.87
CA ILE A 72 3.68 -5.12 6.38
C ILE A 72 4.58 -6.29 6.79
N GLY A 73 5.55 -6.66 5.96
CA GLY A 73 6.50 -7.74 6.26
C GLY A 73 7.37 -7.44 7.49
N ASP A 74 7.82 -6.20 7.66
CA ASP A 74 8.60 -5.77 8.83
C ASP A 74 7.76 -5.78 10.12
N CYS A 75 6.48 -5.38 10.07
CA CYS A 75 5.54 -5.45 11.19
C CYS A 75 5.09 -6.89 11.53
N VAL A 76 5.52 -7.92 10.79
CA VAL A 76 5.21 -9.34 11.06
C VAL A 76 6.46 -10.10 11.52
N LYS A 77 7.67 -9.53 11.38
CA LYS A 77 8.89 -10.17 11.87
C LYS A 77 8.86 -10.19 13.40
N PRO A 78 8.84 -11.36 14.06
CA PRO A 78 8.98 -11.40 15.50
C PRO A 78 10.31 -10.76 15.87
N PHE A 79 10.29 -9.83 16.83
CA PHE A 79 11.49 -9.29 17.47
C PHE A 79 12.40 -10.47 17.83
N LYS A 80 13.43 -10.72 17.02
CA LYS A 80 14.53 -11.58 17.43
C LYS A 80 15.19 -10.82 18.58
N LYS A 81 14.80 -11.13 19.82
CA LYS A 81 15.50 -10.69 21.02
C LYS A 81 16.98 -11.01 20.78
N LYS A 82 17.81 -9.97 20.64
CA LYS A 82 19.25 -10.10 20.79
C LYS A 82 19.47 -10.65 22.20
N GLN A 83 19.72 -11.94 22.32
CA GLN A 83 20.37 -12.50 23.50
C GLN A 83 21.82 -12.07 23.42
N PHE A 84 22.21 -11.15 24.31
CA PHE A 84 23.57 -11.06 24.82
C PHE A 84 23.52 -11.50 26.28
#